data_AF-A0A356NSV4-F1
#
_entry.id   AF-A0A356NSV4-F1
#
_cell.length_a   1.000
_cell.length_b   1.000
_cell.length_c   1.000
_cell.angle_alpha   90.00
_cell.angle_beta   90.00
_cell.angle_gamma   90.00
#
_symmetry.space_group_name_H-M   'P 1'
#
loop_
_entity.id
_entity.type
_entity.pdbx_description
1 polymer ?
#
loop_
_entity_poly.entity_id
_entity_poly.type
_entity_poly.pdbx_seq_one_letter_code
_entity_poly.pdbx_strand_id
1 'polypeptide(L)' 'AIFGPMLHPVDPFEMVWAPFTPPGQDGFVLGTDYLGRDMLAALLNGGRVSLTIGLVAALMSVFIGISFGALAGFYRG' A
#
# COMPACT_ATOMS: atom_id res chain seq x y z
N ALA A 1 -4.92 3.17 4.12
CA ALA A 1 -4.16 1.91 3.98
C ALA A 1 -4.39 0.93 5.13
N ILE A 2 -4.11 1.27 6.40
CA ILE A 2 -4.30 0.32 7.53
C ILE A 2 -5.79 0.10 7.88
N PHE A 3 -6.62 1.14 7.82
CA PHE A 3 -8.08 1.08 8.05
C PHE A 3 -8.94 1.13 6.78
N GLY A 4 -8.32 1.03 5.59
CA GLY A 4 -9.01 1.13 4.30
C GLY A 4 -10.12 0.09 4.06
N PRO A 5 -9.95 -1.20 4.41
CA PRO A 5 -10.96 -2.23 4.13
C PRO A 5 -12.21 -2.12 5.01
N MET A 6 -12.13 -1.35 6.11
CA MET A 6 -13.28 -1.13 6.99
C MET A 6 -14.15 0.04 6.52
N LEU A 7 -13.64 0.89 5.62
CA LEU A 7 -14.33 2.06 5.08
C LEU A 7 -14.83 1.87 3.64
N HIS A 8 -14.28 0.94 2.87
CA HIS A 8 -14.75 0.65 1.51
C HIS A 8 -14.71 -0.86 1.23
N PRO A 9 -15.86 -1.57 1.31
CA PRO A 9 -15.98 -2.99 1.01
C PRO A 9 -16.25 -3.23 -0.49
N VAL A 10 -15.67 -2.41 -1.37
CA VAL A 10 -15.84 -2.53 -2.82
C VAL A 10 -14.66 -3.32 -3.37
N ASP A 11 -14.95 -4.41 -4.08
CA ASP A 11 -13.93 -5.26 -4.68
C ASP A 11 -13.14 -4.45 -5.73
N PRO A 12 -11.82 -4.25 -5.56
CA PRO A 12 -11.01 -3.44 -6.46
C PRO A 12 -10.89 -4.04 -7.88
N PHE A 13 -11.31 -5.29 -8.09
CA PHE A 13 -11.24 -5.95 -9.39
C PHE A 13 -12.56 -5.89 -10.18
N GLU A 14 -13.67 -5.53 -9.53
CA GLU A 14 -14.95 -5.37 -10.20
C GLU A 14 -14.95 -4.12 -11.06
N MET A 15 -15.45 -4.28 -12.28
CA MET A 15 -15.71 -3.15 -13.18
C MET A 15 -16.99 -2.48 -12.71
N VAL A 16 -16.82 -1.31 -12.09
CA VAL A 16 -17.91 -0.58 -11.43
C VAL A 16 -18.50 0.50 -12.33
N TRP A 17 -17.74 1.04 -13.30
CA TRP A 17 -18.23 2.11 -14.15
C TRP A 17 -17.52 2.23 -15.52
N ALA A 18 -17.81 3.31 -16.25
CA ALA A 18 -17.16 3.64 -17.52
C ALA A 18 -15.65 3.88 -17.33
N PRO A 19 -14.80 3.49 -18.30
CA PRO A 19 -13.37 3.79 -18.28
C PRO A 19 -13.08 5.30 -18.23
N PHE A 20 -11.99 5.69 -17.56
CA PHE A 20 -11.50 7.08 -17.50
C PHE A 20 -12.50 8.09 -16.96
N THR A 21 -13.28 7.69 -15.95
CA THR A 21 -14.20 8.62 -15.30
C THR A 21 -13.42 9.61 -14.45
N PRO A 22 -13.66 10.93 -14.58
CA PRO A 22 -12.94 11.95 -13.84
C PRO A 22 -13.16 11.82 -12.31
N PRO A 23 -12.20 12.29 -11.51
CA PRO A 23 -12.29 12.23 -10.04
C PRO A 23 -13.47 13.06 -9.51
N GLY A 24 -14.23 12.50 -8.59
CA GLY A 24 -15.38 13.13 -7.94
C GLY A 24 -16.72 12.88 -8.63
N GLN A 25 -16.77 12.16 -9.75
CA GLN A 25 -18.02 11.79 -10.42
C GLN A 25 -18.61 10.51 -9.81
N ASP A 26 -19.94 10.47 -9.60
CA ASP A 26 -20.71 9.30 -9.13
C ASP A 26 -20.18 8.61 -7.86
N GLY A 27 -19.51 9.36 -6.97
CA GLY A 27 -18.97 8.83 -5.71
C GLY A 27 -17.56 8.24 -5.83
N PHE A 28 -16.95 8.22 -7.02
CA PHE A 28 -15.57 7.81 -7.22
C PHE A 28 -14.61 8.96 -6.90
N VAL A 29 -14.06 8.97 -5.68
CA VAL A 29 -13.16 10.04 -5.20
C VAL A 29 -11.97 10.28 -6.12
N LEU A 30 -11.36 9.20 -6.63
CA LEU A 30 -10.23 9.26 -7.56
C LEU A 30 -10.60 8.92 -9.00
N GLY A 31 -11.87 8.63 -9.28
CA GLY A 31 -12.32 8.19 -10.59
C GLY A 31 -12.03 6.72 -10.86
N THR A 32 -12.12 6.33 -12.13
CA THR A 32 -11.92 4.95 -12.58
C THR A 32 -10.71 4.77 -13.48
N ASP A 33 -10.13 3.57 -13.47
CA ASP A 33 -9.02 3.20 -14.35
C ASP A 33 -9.48 2.97 -15.81
N TYR A 34 -8.55 2.51 -16.66
CA TYR A 34 -8.80 2.18 -18.07
C TYR A 34 -9.76 0.98 -18.26
N LEU A 35 -9.96 0.19 -17.22
CA LEU A 35 -10.92 -0.93 -17.19
C LEU A 35 -12.25 -0.53 -16.55
N GLY A 36 -12.39 0.68 -16.00
CA GLY A 36 -13.60 1.10 -15.30
C GLY A 36 -13.66 0.66 -13.82
N ARG A 37 -12.52 0.34 -13.21
CA ARG A 37 -12.39 -0.04 -11.79
C ARG A 37 -12.13 1.18 -10.92
N ASP A 38 -12.60 1.16 -9.67
CA ASP A 38 -12.37 2.23 -8.70
C ASP A 38 -10.88 2.35 -8.34
N MET A 39 -10.28 3.49 -8.73
CA MET A 39 -8.86 3.75 -8.53
C MET A 39 -8.51 3.96 -7.04
N LEU A 40 -9.44 4.47 -6.23
CA LEU A 40 -9.26 4.61 -4.78
C LEU A 40 -9.20 3.24 -4.10
N ALA A 41 -10.14 2.35 -4.44
CA ALA A 41 -10.17 0.99 -3.91
C ALA A 41 -8.89 0.23 -4.29
N ALA A 42 -8.40 0.39 -5.53
CA ALA A 42 -7.15 -0.21 -6.00
C ALA A 42 -5.93 0.31 -5.21
N LEU A 43 -5.82 1.62 -5.00
CA LEU A 43 -4.72 2.22 -4.23
C LEU A 43 -4.74 1.83 -2.75
N LEU A 44 -5.92 1.76 -2.14
CA LEU A 44 -6.06 1.37 -0.75
C LEU A 44 -5.68 -0.10 -0.54
N ASN A 45 -6.05 -0.98 -1.46
CA ASN A 45 -5.68 -2.39 -1.42
C ASN A 45 -4.20 -2.62 -1.76
N GLY A 46 -3.71 -2.06 -2.86
CA GLY A 46 -2.29 -2.17 -3.26
C GLY A 46 -1.34 -1.55 -2.25
N GLY A 47 -1.74 -0.42 -1.64
CA GLY A 47 -0.96 0.26 -0.62
C GLY A 47 -0.69 -0.58 0.63
N ARG A 48 -1.61 -1.49 1.03
CA ARG A 48 -1.36 -2.41 2.17
C ARG A 48 -0.17 -3.31 1.91
N VAL A 49 -0.12 -3.92 0.72
CA VAL A 49 0.95 -4.84 0.35
C VAL A 49 2.30 -4.11 0.37
N SER A 50 2.39 -2.94 -0.27
CA SER A 50 3.60 -2.12 -0.28
C SER A 50 4.05 -1.70 1.14
N LEU A 51 3.11 -1.30 2.00
CA LEU A 51 3.40 -0.96 3.40
C LEU A 51 3.92 -2.15 4.19
N THR A 52 3.31 -3.33 4.04
CA THR A 52 3.76 -4.54 4.73
C THR A 52 5.17 -4.95 4.31
N ILE A 53 5.47 -4.91 3.01
CA ILE A 53 6.81 -5.22 2.49
C ILE A 53 7.83 -4.21 3.00
N GLY A 54 7.52 -2.91 2.94
CA GLY A 54 8.41 -1.86 3.44
C GLY A 54 8.70 -2.00 4.93
N LEU A 55 7.68 -2.34 5.74
CA LEU A 55 7.85 -2.56 7.18
C LEU A 55 8.76 -3.76 7.47
N VAL A 56 8.53 -4.89 6.79
CA VAL A 56 9.35 -6.10 6.95
C VAL A 56 10.80 -5.83 6.53
N ALA A 57 11.01 -5.15 5.41
CA ALA A 57 12.34 -4.79 4.93
C ALA A 57 13.08 -3.87 5.92
N ALA A 58 12.39 -2.87 6.48
CA ALA A 58 12.97 -1.98 7.50
C ALA A 58 13.37 -2.75 8.76
N LEU A 59 12.51 -3.65 9.26
CA LEU A 59 12.82 -4.49 10.43
C LEU A 59 14.04 -5.38 10.18
N MET A 60 14.14 -5.99 9.01
CA MET A 60 15.30 -6.81 8.63
C MET A 60 16.58 -5.97 8.57
N SER A 61 16.52 -4.78 7.96
CA SER A 61 17.65 -3.86 7.89
C SER A 61 18.14 -3.46 9.29
N VAL A 62 17.22 -3.11 10.19
CA VAL A 62 17.54 -2.78 11.58
C VAL A 62 18.14 -3.98 12.31
N PHE A 63 17.55 -5.17 12.17
CA PHE A 63 18.05 -6.38 12.84
C PHE A 63 19.48 -6.73 12.41
N ILE A 64 19.74 -6.70 11.10
CA ILE A 64 21.07 -6.93 10.53
C ILE A 64 22.03 -5.82 10.99
N GLY A 65 21.62 -4.55 10.86
CA GLY A 65 22.44 -3.40 11.24
C GLY A 65 22.83 -3.40 12.71
N ILE A 66 21.92 -3.74 13.62
CA ILE A 66 22.20 -3.88 15.06
C ILE A 66 23.15 -5.04 15.31
N SER A 67 22.91 -6.20 14.71
CA SER A 67 23.73 -7.40 14.94
C SER A 67 25.19 -7.16 14.52
N PHE A 68 25.39 -6.64 13.31
CA PHE A 68 26.74 -6.33 12.81
C PHE A 68 27.35 -5.11 13.48
N GLY A 69 26.55 -4.08 13.79
CA GLY A 69 27.02 -2.90 14.52
C GLY A 69 27.50 -3.24 15.92
N ALA A 70 26.79 -4.11 16.65
CA ALA A 70 27.18 -4.57 17.98
C ALA A 70 28.47 -5.40 17.93
N LEU A 71 28.60 -6.31 16.96
CA LEU A 71 29.84 -7.06 16.75
C LEU A 71 31.02 -6.15 16.42
N ALA A 72 30.84 -5.20 15.49
CA ALA A 72 31.87 -4.24 15.12
C ALA A 72 32.30 -3.36 16.31
N GLY A 73 31.33 -2.89 17.10
CA GLY A 73 31.60 -2.12 18.33
C GLY A 73 32.31 -2.94 19.41
N PHE A 74 32.06 -4.25 19.52
CA PHE A 74 32.74 -5.10 20.49
C PHE A 74 34.22 -5.36 20.13
N TYR A 75 34.54 -5.51 18.84
CA TYR A 75 35.92 -5.82 18.40
C TYR A 75 36.77 -4.58 18.04
N ARG A 76 36.15 -3.42 17.79
CA ARG A 76 36.83 -2.19 17.31
C ARG A 76 36.33 -0.89 17.94
N GLY A 77 35.43 -0.94 18.93
CA GLY A 77 35.04 0.20 19.76
C GLY A 77 36.07 0.52 20.85
#